data_AF-A0A1Y3BCC5-F1
#
_entry.id   AF-A0A1Y3BCC5-F1
#
_cell.length_a   1.000
_cell.length_b   1.000
_cell.length_c   1.000
_cell.angle_alpha   90.00
_cell.angle_beta   90.00
_cell.angle_gamma   90.00
#
_symmetry.space_group_name_H-M   'P 1'
#
loop_
_entity.id
_entity.type
_entity.pdbx_description
1 polymer ?
#
loop_
_entity_poly.entity_id
_entity_poly.type
_entity_poly.pdbx_seq_one_letter_code
_entity_poly.pdbx_strand_id
1 'polypeptide(L)'
;MVDGKKYFWETPEEIQRIVKRREIRQRLQQEFNRVYYNPYRLSHHIEILDPAVSRYSAMRASIYEHWKPNWRGFWKWSFLSYIPIFLMAYRLTIYIREVDADCRTGAIPYEKRDFRRM
;
A
#
# COMPACT_ATOMS: atom_id res chain seq x y z
N MET A 1 6.96 -13.66 -12.89
CA MET A 1 7.55 -13.49 -14.23
C MET A 1 7.32 -14.79 -14.97
N VAL A 2 6.45 -14.78 -15.98
CA VAL A 2 6.25 -15.92 -16.87
C VAL A 2 7.49 -15.98 -17.75
N ASP A 3 8.25 -17.06 -17.65
CA ASP A 3 9.41 -17.30 -18.50
C ASP A 3 8.88 -17.50 -19.94
N GLY A 4 9.06 -16.48 -20.79
CA GLY A 4 8.53 -16.42 -22.15
C GLY A 4 9.17 -17.41 -23.14
N LYS A 5 9.69 -18.55 -22.65
CA LYS A 5 10.45 -19.54 -23.42
C LYS A 5 9.83 -20.94 -23.46
N LYS A 6 8.74 -21.23 -22.76
CA LYS A 6 8.13 -22.56 -22.75
C LYS A 6 6.85 -22.58 -23.58
N TYR A 7 6.96 -22.95 -24.86
CA TYR A 7 5.82 -23.04 -25.77
C TYR A 7 5.36 -24.47 -26.09
N PHE A 8 6.15 -25.54 -25.86
CA PHE A 8 5.77 -26.87 -26.38
C PHE A 8 6.06 -28.10 -25.49
N TRP A 9 6.89 -28.04 -24.45
CA TRP A 9 7.19 -29.21 -23.58
C TRP A 9 7.21 -28.82 -22.11
N GLU A 10 6.07 -28.95 -21.44
CA GLU A 10 6.02 -28.90 -19.98
C GLU A 10 6.62 -30.20 -19.45
N THR A 11 7.55 -30.11 -18.50
CA THR A 11 8.05 -31.33 -17.84
C THR A 11 6.89 -32.01 -17.12
N PRO A 12 6.92 -33.35 -16.90
CA PRO A 12 5.84 -34.06 -16.22
C PRO A 12 5.47 -33.44 -14.86
N GLU A 13 6.42 -32.84 -14.16
CA GLU A 13 6.20 -32.12 -12.91
C GLU A 13 5.41 -30.81 -13.07
N GLU A 14 5.64 -30.07 -14.15
CA GLU A 14 4.95 -28.80 -14.43
C GLU A 14 3.48 -29.05 -14.78
N ILE A 15 3.21 -30.09 -15.58
CA ILE A 15 1.87 -30.56 -15.91
C ILE A 15 1.11 -30.89 -14.61
N GLN A 16 1.74 -31.64 -13.69
CA GLN A 16 1.14 -31.95 -12.39
C GLN A 16 0.83 -30.70 -11.56
N ARG A 17 1.69 -29.68 -11.56
CA ARG A 17 1.44 -28.42 -10.86
C ARG A 17 0.25 -27.66 -11.48
N ILE A 18 0.12 -27.67 -12.81
CA ILE A 18 -0.99 -27.03 -13.52
C ILE A 18 -2.31 -27.74 -13.24
N VAL A 19 -2.32 -29.07 -13.28
CA VAL A 19 -3.48 -29.89 -12.93
C VAL A 19 -3.92 -29.60 -11.50
N LYS A 20 -2.99 -29.64 -10.52
CA LYS A 20 -3.30 -29.31 -9.12
C LYS A 20 -3.88 -27.90 -8.94
N ARG A 21 -3.33 -26.89 -9.64
CA ARG A 21 -3.88 -25.52 -9.59
C ARG A 21 -5.29 -25.45 -10.19
N ARG A 22 -5.53 -26.17 -11.29
CA ARG A 22 -6.85 -26.26 -11.92
C ARG A 22 -7.86 -26.91 -10.99
N GLU A 23 -7.50 -28.02 -10.35
CA GLU A 23 -8.34 -28.73 -9.38
C GLU A 23 -8.73 -27.82 -8.20
N ILE A 24 -7.76 -27.09 -7.61
CA ILE A 24 -8.04 -26.15 -6.52
C ILE A 24 -9.01 -25.06 -6.98
N ARG A 25 -8.79 -24.48 -8.16
CA ARG A 25 -9.68 -23.44 -8.72
C ARG A 25 -11.09 -23.99 -8.96
N GLN A 26 -11.21 -25.19 -9.51
CA GLN A 26 -12.51 -25.84 -9.74
C GLN A 26 -13.25 -26.09 -8.43
N ARG A 27 -12.55 -26.59 -7.39
CA ARG A 27 -13.13 -26.79 -6.06
C ARG A 27 -13.67 -25.49 -5.47
N LEU A 28 -12.87 -24.42 -5.47
CA LEU A 28 -13.29 -23.11 -4.96
C LEU A 28 -14.47 -22.53 -5.75
N GLN A 29 -14.49 -22.71 -7.07
CA GLN A 29 -15.61 -22.27 -7.91
C GLN A 29 -16.89 -23.05 -7.59
N GLN A 30 -16.79 -24.36 -7.35
CA GLN A 30 -17.92 -25.20 -6.97
C GLN A 30 -18.50 -24.78 -5.62
N GLU A 31 -17.64 -24.52 -4.62
CA GLU A 31 -18.04 -24.00 -3.31
C GLU A 31 -18.76 -22.66 -3.44
N PHE A 32 -18.20 -21.73 -4.22
CA PHE A 32 -18.83 -20.43 -4.48
C PHE A 32 -20.18 -20.59 -5.18
N ASN A 33 -20.27 -21.38 -6.25
CA ASN A 33 -21.51 -21.60 -6.98
C ASN A 33 -22.60 -22.21 -6.07
N ARG A 34 -22.23 -23.17 -5.22
CA ARG A 34 -23.16 -23.81 -4.26
C ARG A 34 -23.79 -22.79 -3.31
N VAL A 35 -22.98 -21.87 -2.77
CA VAL A 35 -23.47 -20.81 -1.87
C VAL A 35 -24.22 -19.74 -2.66
N TYR A 36 -23.72 -19.37 -3.83
CA TYR A 36 -24.24 -18.25 -4.61
C TYR A 36 -25.62 -18.51 -5.21
N TYR A 37 -25.81 -19.69 -5.82
CA TYR A 37 -27.07 -20.05 -6.47
C TYR A 37 -28.10 -20.67 -5.52
N ASN A 38 -27.83 -20.70 -4.21
CA ASN A 38 -28.81 -21.17 -3.23
C ASN A 38 -29.99 -20.19 -3.14
N PRO A 39 -31.25 -20.61 -3.45
CA PRO A 39 -32.41 -19.72 -3.42
C PRO A 39 -32.73 -19.19 -2.01
N TYR A 40 -32.40 -19.94 -0.96
CA TYR A 40 -32.65 -19.54 0.42
C TYR A 40 -31.66 -18.50 0.96
N ARG A 41 -30.57 -18.21 0.23
CA ARG A 41 -29.55 -17.23 0.65
C ARG A 41 -30.14 -15.84 0.86
N LEU A 42 -30.96 -15.37 -0.09
CA LEU A 42 -31.54 -14.02 -0.05
C LEU A 42 -32.56 -13.89 1.08
N SER A 43 -33.34 -14.96 1.33
CA SER A 43 -34.35 -15.00 2.40
C SER A 43 -33.75 -14.94 3.80
N HIS A 44 -32.53 -15.46 3.99
CA HIS A 44 -31.85 -15.48 5.29
C HIS A 44 -30.76 -14.41 5.42
N HIS A 45 -30.64 -13.50 4.45
CA HIS A 45 -29.61 -12.46 4.41
C HIS A 45 -28.18 -12.98 4.66
N ILE A 46 -27.86 -14.18 4.16
CA ILE A 46 -26.55 -14.79 4.38
C ILE A 46 -25.55 -14.11 3.45
N GLU A 47 -24.65 -13.31 4.03
CA GLU A 47 -23.54 -12.70 3.31
C GLU A 47 -22.49 -13.74 2.91
N ILE A 48 -21.91 -13.58 1.72
CA ILE A 48 -20.86 -14.48 1.24
C ILE A 48 -19.53 -13.98 1.81
N LEU A 49 -19.02 -14.70 2.81
CA LEU A 49 -17.67 -14.47 3.33
C LEU A 49 -16.66 -15.32 2.56
N ASP A 50 -15.78 -14.67 1.78
CA ASP A 50 -14.63 -15.35 1.19
C ASP A 50 -13.50 -15.47 2.24
N PRO A 51 -13.10 -16.71 2.64
CA PRO A 51 -12.01 -16.92 3.58
C PRO A 51 -10.66 -16.40 3.06
N ALA A 52 -10.45 -16.32 1.75
CA ALA A 52 -9.21 -15.77 1.20
C ALA A 52 -9.12 -14.26 1.44
N VAL A 53 -10.23 -13.54 1.23
CA VAL A 53 -10.33 -12.10 1.49
C VAL A 53 -10.20 -11.81 2.98
N SER A 54 -10.87 -12.59 3.85
CA SER A 54 -10.79 -12.39 5.30
C SER A 54 -9.37 -12.62 5.82
N ARG A 55 -8.65 -13.64 5.33
CA ARG A 55 -7.24 -13.88 5.66
C ARG A 55 -6.32 -12.76 5.18
N TYR A 56 -6.55 -12.24 3.98
CA TYR A 56 -5.78 -11.11 3.46
C TYR A 56 -5.97 -9.85 4.33
N SER A 57 -7.21 -9.55 4.70
CA SER A 57 -7.53 -8.44 5.61
C SER A 57 -6.92 -8.65 7.00
N ALA A 58 -7.03 -9.86 7.55
CA ALA A 58 -6.43 -10.20 8.84
C ALA A 58 -4.90 -10.05 8.83
N MET A 59 -4.23 -10.50 7.75
CA MET A 59 -2.77 -10.36 7.60
C MET A 59 -2.34 -8.88 7.57
N ARG A 60 -3.15 -7.99 7.00
CA ARG A 60 -2.88 -6.55 7.02
C ARG A 60 -3.08 -5.93 8.40
N ALA A 61 -4.05 -6.42 9.15
CA ALA A 61 -4.26 -5.99 10.53
C ALA A 61 -3.11 -6.47 11.45
N SER A 62 -2.60 -7.69 11.25
CA SER A 62 -1.53 -8.28 12.06
C SER A 62 -0.10 -8.00 11.56
N ILE A 63 0.08 -6.95 10.74
CA ILE A 63 1.41 -6.55 10.22
C ILE A 63 2.41 -6.32 11.36
N TYR A 64 1.97 -5.73 12.47
CA TYR A 64 2.84 -5.39 13.58
C TYR A 64 3.40 -6.63 14.31
N GLU A 65 2.59 -7.70 14.42
CA GLU A 65 3.01 -8.97 15.03
C GLU A 65 4.12 -9.67 14.23
N HIS A 66 4.12 -9.47 12.91
CA HIS A 66 5.08 -10.08 12.00
C HIS A 66 6.26 -9.14 11.65
N TRP A 67 6.30 -7.94 12.23
CA TRP A 67 7.34 -6.98 11.95
C TRP A 67 8.67 -7.44 12.56
N LYS A 68 9.72 -7.46 11.72
CA LYS A 68 11.08 -7.76 12.15
C LYS A 68 11.97 -6.54 11.92
N PRO A 69 12.82 -6.17 12.89
CA PRO A 69 13.75 -5.07 12.71
C PRO A 69 14.74 -5.44 11.59
N ASN A 70 14.69 -4.70 10.48
CA ASN A 70 15.54 -4.89 9.32
C ASN A 70 16.11 -3.54 8.88
N TRP A 71 17.42 -3.48 8.65
CA TRP A 71 18.11 -2.26 8.22
C TRP A 71 17.52 -1.68 6.93
N ARG A 72 17.14 -2.55 5.98
CA ARG A 72 16.48 -2.12 4.73
C ARG A 72 15.12 -1.48 4.98
N GLY A 73 14.37 -1.96 5.96
CA GLY A 73 13.08 -1.39 6.36
C GLY A 73 13.27 -0.04 7.04
N PHE A 74 14.23 0.04 7.97
CA PHE A 74 14.57 1.27 8.68
C PHE A 74 14.88 2.41 7.71
N TRP A 75 15.83 2.25 6.79
CA TRP A 75 16.17 3.31 5.83
C TRP A 75 14.99 3.75 4.97
N LYS A 76 14.16 2.82 4.49
CA LYS A 76 12.97 3.17 3.69
C LYS A 76 12.01 4.06 4.48
N TRP A 77 11.70 3.69 5.72
CA TRP A 77 10.80 4.47 6.57
C TRP A 77 11.42 5.79 7.03
N SER A 78 12.70 5.79 7.40
CA SER A 78 13.43 7.00 7.77
C SER A 78 13.46 8.00 6.62
N PHE A 79 13.79 7.58 5.40
CA PHE A 79 13.78 8.48 4.25
C PHE A 79 12.38 8.99 3.92
N LEU A 80 11.37 8.12 3.95
CA LEU A 80 9.98 8.52 3.69
C LEU A 80 9.49 9.60 4.67
N SER A 81 9.87 9.51 5.95
CA SER A 81 9.46 10.44 6.99
C SER A 81 10.33 11.70 7.06
N TYR A 82 11.66 11.56 7.04
CA TYR A 82 12.57 12.67 7.30
C TYR A 82 12.76 13.57 6.08
N ILE A 83 12.79 13.03 4.85
CA ILE A 83 13.00 13.85 3.64
C ILE A 83 11.97 14.98 3.52
N PRO A 84 10.64 14.75 3.62
CA PRO A 84 9.68 15.85 3.49
C PRO A 84 9.82 16.88 4.61
N ILE A 85 10.14 16.45 5.84
CA ILE A 85 10.36 17.34 6.98
C ILE A 85 11.57 18.25 6.72
N PHE A 86 12.70 17.66 6.32
CA PHE A 86 13.92 18.42 6.02
C PHE A 86 13.73 19.36 4.83
N LEU A 87 13.04 18.92 3.78
CA LEU A 87 12.77 19.75 2.61
C LEU A 87 11.88 20.96 2.97
N MET A 88 10.81 20.75 3.75
CA MET A 88 9.94 21.81 4.22
C MET A 88 10.69 22.79 5.12
N ALA A 89 11.47 22.28 6.07
CA ALA A 89 12.28 23.12 6.97
C ALA A 89 13.30 23.95 6.21
N TYR A 90 14.01 23.34 5.25
CA TYR A 90 14.96 24.04 4.40
C TYR A 90 14.29 25.17 3.59
N ARG A 91 13.16 24.87 2.93
CA ARG A 91 12.38 25.89 2.18
C ARG A 91 11.92 27.02 3.10
N LEU A 92 11.46 26.70 4.30
CA LEU A 92 11.03 27.70 5.28
C LEU A 92 12.20 28.62 5.68
N THR A 93 13.38 28.06 5.94
CA THR A 93 14.55 28.87 6.33
C THR A 93 15.02 29.82 5.23
N ILE A 94 14.95 29.41 3.96
CA ILE A 94 15.22 30.31 2.83
C ILE A 94 14.19 31.43 2.79
N TYR A 95 12.90 31.08 2.85
CA TYR A 95 11.81 32.05 2.83
C TYR A 95 11.94 33.09 3.95
N ILE A 96 12.25 32.66 5.18
CA ILE A 96 12.44 33.57 6.32
C ILE A 96 13.59 34.56 6.04
N ARG A 97 14.70 34.09 5.45
CA ARG A 97 15.85 34.96 5.12
C ARG A 97 15.52 35.98 4.03
N GLU A 98 14.78 35.58 3.01
CA GLU A 98 14.32 36.48 1.94
C GLU A 98 13.40 37.56 2.51
N VAL A 99 12.41 37.17 3.31
CA VAL A 99 11.48 38.10 3.95
C VAL A 99 12.19 39.07 4.91
N ASP A 100 13.17 38.60 5.68
CA ASP A 100 13.98 39.47 6.55
C ASP A 100 14.81 40.47 5.72
N ALA A 101 15.41 40.03 4.61
CA ALA A 101 16.14 40.92 3.70
C ALA A 101 15.21 41.99 3.08
N ASP A 102 14.02 41.61 2.63
CA ASP A 102 13.02 42.53 2.07
C ASP A 102 12.48 43.52 3.12
N CYS A 103 12.35 43.08 4.38
CA CYS A 103 11.99 43.94 5.50
C CYS A 103 13.09 44.96 5.83
N ARG A 104 14.37 44.57 5.75
CA ARG A 104 15.53 45.46 6.02
C ARG A 104 15.74 46.50 4.91
N THR A 105 15.54 46.10 3.66
CA THR A 105 15.65 47.01 2.50
C THR A 105 14.45 47.97 2.39
N GLY A 106 13.36 47.68 3.11
CA GLY A 106 12.15 48.49 3.08
C GLY A 106 11.23 48.18 1.90
N ALA A 107 11.49 47.11 1.15
CA ALA A 107 10.64 46.67 0.04
C ALA A 107 9.22 46.31 0.51
N ILE A 108 9.09 45.81 1.75
CA ILE A 108 7.80 45.51 2.38
C ILE A 108 7.40 46.65 3.34
N PRO A 109 6.25 47.33 3.10
CA PRO A 109 5.69 48.34 3.99
C PRO A 109 5.41 47.78 5.38
N TYR A 110 5.64 48.57 6.44
CA TYR A 110 5.48 48.13 7.83
C TYR A 110 4.10 47.53 8.16
N GLU A 111 3.03 48.07 7.56
CA GLU A 111 1.66 47.59 7.75
C GLU A 111 1.42 46.17 7.24
N LYS A 112 2.21 45.73 6.24
CA LYS A 112 2.10 44.40 5.61
C LYS A 112 3.06 43.37 6.19
N ARG A 113 3.87 43.74 7.19
CA ARG A 113 4.82 42.84 7.84
C ARG A 113 4.08 41.94 8.83
N ASP A 114 4.06 40.64 8.57
CA ASP A 114 3.49 39.67 9.49
C ASP A 114 4.55 39.20 10.50
N PHE A 115 4.68 39.92 11.61
CA PHE A 115 5.68 39.67 12.66
C PHE A 115 5.47 38.37 13.44
N ARG A 116 4.35 37.67 13.23
CA ARG A 116 4.04 36.42 13.96
C ARG A 116 4.94 35.25 13.55
N ARG A 117 5.64 35.36 12.41
CA ARG A 117 6.43 34.28 11.79
C ARG A 117 7.93 34.59 11.64
N MET A 118 8.37 35.75 12.14
CA MET A 118 9.79 36.08 12.33
C MET A 118 10.20 35.67 13.74
#